data_AF-A0A142ETN3-F1
#
_entry.id   AF-A0A142ETN3-F1
#
_cell.length_a   1.000
_cell.length_b   1.000
_cell.length_c   1.000
_cell.angle_alpha   90.00
_cell.angle_beta   90.00
_cell.angle_gamma   90.00
#
_symmetry.space_group_name_H-M   'P 1'
#
loop_
_entity.id
_entity.type
_entity.pdbx_description
1 polymer ?
#
loop_
_entity_poly.entity_id
_entity_poly.type
_entity_poly.pdbx_seq_one_letter_code
_entity_poly.pdbx_strand_id
1 'polypeptide(L)'
;IKITHERDPKIEITGTIRKDGGYYFGPYPNVYAAQETMHFIQKVYPLRRCNGYQGRPCLYYHMGQCLGACFRTVPEKEYTDQIERIKRFLNGNVGKAKASLTAKMERAAKNLQFERAAEIRDQLHYIEQTVEKQKIISHD
;
A
#
# COMPACT_ATOMS: atom_id res chain seq x y z
N ILE A 1 3.27 -10.03 -5.64
CA ILE A 1 2.15 -9.11 -5.29
C ILE A 1 1.47 -8.70 -6.59
N LYS A 2 0.14 -8.65 -6.62
CA LYS A 2 -0.67 -8.23 -7.76
C LYS A 2 -1.54 -7.04 -7.36
N ILE A 3 -1.64 -6.03 -8.24
CA ILE A 3 -2.72 -5.04 -8.19
C ILE A 3 -3.74 -5.45 -9.25
N THR A 4 -5.00 -5.64 -8.85
CA THR A 4 -6.06 -6.10 -9.76
C THR A 4 -6.47 -5.03 -10.75
N HIS A 5 -6.87 -5.45 -11.96
CA HIS A 5 -7.44 -4.59 -12.98
C HIS A 5 -8.96 -4.72 -12.96
N GLU A 6 -9.59 -3.95 -12.07
CA GLU A 6 -11.04 -3.87 -11.90
C GLU A 6 -11.42 -2.44 -11.51
N ARG A 7 -12.73 -2.12 -11.44
CA ARG A 7 -13.19 -0.75 -11.15
C ARG A 7 -12.70 -0.20 -9.80
N ASP A 8 -12.59 -1.08 -8.81
CA ASP A 8 -12.07 -0.79 -7.47
C ASP A 8 -10.87 -1.72 -7.17
N PRO A 9 -9.66 -1.36 -7.61
CA PRO A 9 -8.46 -2.20 -7.49
C PRO A 9 -8.15 -2.60 -6.04
N LYS A 10 -7.69 -3.84 -5.87
CA LYS A 10 -7.17 -4.39 -4.61
C LYS A 10 -5.78 -4.99 -4.80
N ILE A 11 -5.11 -5.24 -3.67
CA ILE A 11 -3.80 -5.88 -3.64
C ILE A 11 -3.97 -7.33 -3.21
N GLU A 12 -3.35 -8.24 -3.95
CA GLU A 12 -3.38 -9.67 -3.70
C GLU A 12 -1.98 -10.28 -3.75
N ILE A 13 -1.80 -11.41 -3.07
CA ILE A 13 -0.61 -12.24 -3.21
C ILE A 13 -0.94 -13.37 -4.18
N THR A 14 -0.10 -13.53 -5.19
CA THR A 14 -0.18 -14.60 -6.17
C THR A 14 1.23 -15.02 -6.55
N GLY A 15 1.43 -16.32 -6.76
CA GLY A 15 2.64 -16.89 -7.36
C GLY A 15 2.54 -17.03 -8.87
N THR A 16 1.38 -16.75 -9.46
CA THR A 16 1.12 -16.92 -10.90
C THR A 16 0.86 -15.57 -11.56
N ILE A 17 1.57 -15.32 -12.65
CA ILE A 17 1.34 -14.18 -13.54
C ILE A 17 0.28 -14.58 -14.57
N ARG A 18 -0.73 -13.74 -14.78
CA ARG A 18 -1.78 -13.93 -15.79
C ARG A 18 -1.86 -12.69 -16.68
N LYS A 19 -2.28 -12.88 -17.93
CA LYS A 19 -2.55 -11.76 -18.87
C LYS A 19 -3.94 -11.18 -18.63
N ASP A 20 -4.17 -10.65 -17.42
CA ASP A 20 -5.47 -10.10 -17.00
C ASP A 20 -5.47 -8.57 -16.83
N GLY A 21 -4.40 -7.90 -17.28
CA GLY A 21 -4.24 -6.46 -17.18
C GLY A 21 -3.85 -5.94 -15.79
N GLY A 22 -3.72 -6.83 -14.79
CA GLY A 22 -3.20 -6.47 -13.47
C GLY A 22 -1.68 -6.22 -13.49
N TYR A 23 -1.20 -5.46 -12.52
CA TYR A 23 0.24 -5.23 -12.34
C TYR A 23 0.84 -6.27 -11.40
N TYR A 24 1.97 -6.86 -11.80
CA TYR A 24 2.63 -7.94 -11.06
C TYR A 24 4.03 -7.54 -10.60
N PHE A 25 4.28 -7.72 -9.30
CA PHE A 25 5.55 -7.38 -8.66
C PHE A 25 6.14 -8.62 -7.96
N GLY A 26 7.42 -8.90 -8.23
CA GLY A 26 8.17 -10.04 -7.68
C GLY A 26 9.48 -10.28 -8.44
N PRO A 27 10.16 -11.41 -8.25
CA PRO A 27 9.88 -12.45 -7.24
C PRO A 27 10.24 -11.98 -5.82
N TYR A 28 9.53 -12.49 -4.82
CA TYR A 28 9.88 -12.32 -3.40
C TYR A 28 10.56 -13.60 -2.89
N PRO A 29 11.50 -13.50 -1.93
CA PRO A 29 12.26 -14.66 -1.45
C PRO A 29 11.38 -15.72 -0.78
N ASN A 30 10.28 -15.30 -0.16
CA ASN A 30 9.26 -16.18 0.41
C ASN A 30 7.92 -15.44 0.51
N VAL A 31 6.87 -16.19 0.85
CA VAL A 31 5.51 -15.64 1.00
C VAL A 31 5.43 -14.62 2.13
N TYR A 32 6.21 -14.81 3.20
CA TYR A 32 6.24 -13.90 4.34
C TYR A 32 6.73 -12.49 3.94
N ALA A 33 7.81 -12.39 3.17
CA ALA A 33 8.31 -11.11 2.65
C ALA A 33 7.28 -10.41 1.74
N ALA A 34 6.56 -11.18 0.91
CA ALA A 34 5.46 -10.64 0.11
C ALA A 34 4.28 -10.16 0.98
N GLN A 35 3.96 -10.89 2.07
CA GLN A 35 2.94 -10.50 3.03
C GLN A 35 3.31 -9.22 3.77
N GLU A 36 4.52 -9.10 4.29
CA GLU A 36 4.99 -7.88 4.96
C GLU A 36 4.93 -6.68 4.01
N THR A 37 5.39 -6.86 2.77
CA THR A 37 5.37 -5.79 1.76
C THR A 37 3.93 -5.38 1.45
N MET A 38 3.02 -6.35 1.29
CA MET A 38 1.60 -6.08 1.09
C MET A 38 0.99 -5.33 2.29
N HIS A 39 1.27 -5.76 3.52
CA HIS A 39 0.75 -5.11 4.73
C HIS A 39 1.25 -3.67 4.84
N PHE A 40 2.52 -3.44 4.54
CA PHE A 40 3.09 -2.11 4.48
C PHE A 40 2.36 -1.25 3.44
N ILE A 41 2.24 -1.73 2.20
CA ILE A 41 1.60 -0.98 1.12
C ILE A 41 0.18 -0.62 1.50
N GLN A 42 -0.60 -1.57 2.01
CA GLN A 42 -1.99 -1.30 2.35
C GLN A 42 -2.16 -0.32 3.53
N LYS A 43 -1.13 -0.11 4.36
CA LYS A 43 -1.13 0.91 5.43
C LYS A 43 -0.79 2.31 4.90
N VAL A 44 0.04 2.40 3.87
CA VAL A 44 0.59 3.68 3.38
C VAL A 44 -0.12 4.20 2.13
N TYR A 45 -0.55 3.29 1.25
CA TYR A 45 -1.18 3.55 -0.03
C TYR A 45 -2.56 2.85 -0.08
N PRO A 46 -3.62 3.53 0.41
CA PRO A 46 -4.93 2.92 0.52
C PRO A 46 -5.49 2.57 -0.86
N LEU A 47 -5.89 1.31 -1.03
CA LEU A 47 -6.71 0.79 -2.12
C LEU A 47 -7.96 0.12 -1.52
N ARG A 48 -8.78 -0.55 -2.32
CA ARG A 48 -9.91 -1.32 -1.79
C ARG A 48 -9.39 -2.52 -0.99
N ARG A 49 -10.00 -2.77 0.17
CA ARG A 49 -9.79 -3.98 0.99
C ARG A 49 -11.04 -4.87 1.14
N CYS A 50 -12.22 -4.33 0.88
CA CYS A 50 -13.47 -5.10 0.96
C CYS A 50 -13.72 -5.89 -0.33
N ASN A 51 -14.61 -6.88 -0.25
CA ASN A 51 -15.02 -7.67 -1.42
C ASN A 51 -16.16 -7.02 -2.22
N GLY A 52 -16.54 -5.77 -1.93
CA GLY A 52 -17.62 -5.06 -2.62
C GLY A 52 -18.31 -4.00 -1.77
N TYR A 53 -19.45 -3.53 -2.26
CA TYR A 53 -20.31 -2.58 -1.56
C TYR A 53 -21.00 -3.24 -0.37
N GLN A 54 -20.92 -2.61 0.80
CA GLN A 54 -21.49 -3.06 2.07
C GLN A 54 -22.47 -2.05 2.68
N GLY A 55 -22.65 -0.87 2.09
CA GLY A 55 -23.54 0.18 2.57
C GLY A 55 -23.09 0.93 3.83
N ARG A 56 -21.91 0.59 4.39
CA ARG A 56 -21.34 1.25 5.59
C ARG A 56 -19.81 1.31 5.55
N PRO A 57 -19.18 2.33 6.16
CA PRO A 57 -17.73 2.40 6.26
C PRO A 57 -17.19 1.26 7.13
N CYS A 58 -16.05 0.70 6.74
CA CYS A 58 -15.35 -0.33 7.50
C CYS A 58 -14.23 0.26 8.37
N LEU A 59 -13.70 -0.54 9.28
CA LEU A 59 -12.59 -0.14 10.15
C LEU A 59 -11.39 0.37 9.35
N TYR A 60 -11.04 -0.28 8.23
CA TYR A 60 -9.92 0.14 7.39
C TYR A 60 -10.11 1.53 6.78
N TYR A 61 -11.34 1.93 6.46
CA TYR A 61 -11.62 3.29 6.01
C TYR A 61 -11.38 4.30 7.13
N HIS A 62 -11.89 4.04 8.34
CA HIS A 62 -11.68 4.91 9.50
C HIS A 62 -10.19 5.02 9.91
N MET A 63 -9.41 3.96 9.67
CA MET A 63 -7.96 3.98 9.87
C MET A 63 -7.18 4.64 8.72
N GLY A 64 -7.85 5.09 7.65
CA GLY A 64 -7.20 5.67 6.46
C GLY A 64 -6.45 4.65 5.59
N GLN A 65 -6.74 3.36 5.74
CA GLN A 65 -6.10 2.24 5.04
C GLN A 65 -6.93 1.68 3.87
N CYS A 66 -8.05 2.32 3.55
CA CYS A 66 -8.94 1.98 2.46
C CYS A 66 -9.62 3.24 1.93
N LEU A 67 -9.85 3.34 0.61
CA LEU A 67 -10.52 4.50 0.01
C LEU A 67 -12.04 4.53 0.24
N GLY A 68 -12.65 3.41 0.67
CA GLY A 68 -14.05 3.40 1.09
C GLY A 68 -15.06 2.97 0.02
N ALA A 69 -14.65 2.19 -0.99
CA ALA A 69 -15.55 1.59 -1.98
C ALA A 69 -16.69 0.75 -1.37
N CYS A 70 -16.61 0.37 -0.09
CA CYS A 70 -17.67 -0.34 0.60
C CYS A 70 -18.93 0.50 0.84
N PHE A 71 -18.88 1.83 0.74
CA PHE A 71 -20.04 2.68 1.07
C PHE A 71 -20.17 3.94 0.22
N ARG A 72 -19.16 4.26 -0.61
CA ARG A 72 -19.20 5.39 -1.53
C ARG A 72 -18.57 5.03 -2.86
N THR A 73 -18.95 5.77 -3.90
CA THR A 73 -18.21 5.75 -5.17
C THR A 73 -16.89 6.49 -4.99
N VAL A 74 -15.79 5.81 -5.30
CA VAL A 74 -14.45 6.38 -5.28
C VAL A 74 -14.07 6.80 -6.72
N PRO A 75 -13.64 8.06 -6.94
CA PRO A 75 -13.14 8.51 -8.25
C PRO A 75 -11.98 7.63 -8.73
N GLU A 76 -11.96 7.28 -10.02
CA GLU A 76 -10.88 6.47 -10.62
C GLU A 76 -9.51 7.11 -10.41
N LYS A 77 -9.45 8.44 -10.48
CA LYS A 77 -8.23 9.20 -10.24
C LYS A 77 -7.62 8.93 -8.87
N GLU A 78 -8.43 8.75 -7.81
CA GLU A 78 -7.90 8.40 -6.49
C GLU A 78 -7.16 7.06 -6.53
N TYR A 79 -7.68 6.07 -7.26
CA TYR A 79 -6.99 4.79 -7.45
C TYR A 79 -5.74 4.93 -8.30
N THR A 80 -5.81 5.61 -9.44
CA THR A 80 -4.66 5.80 -10.33
C THR A 80 -3.50 6.48 -9.60
N ASP A 81 -3.78 7.54 -8.84
CA ASP A 81 -2.78 8.25 -8.06
C ASP A 81 -2.12 7.32 -7.01
N GLN A 82 -2.89 6.43 -6.37
CA GLN A 82 -2.34 5.47 -5.41
C GLN A 82 -1.54 4.36 -6.08
N ILE A 83 -2.03 3.81 -7.19
CA ILE A 83 -1.34 2.77 -7.97
C ILE A 83 0.01 3.28 -8.45
N GLU A 84 0.10 4.51 -8.96
CA GLU A 84 1.36 5.13 -9.37
C GLU A 84 2.37 5.25 -8.21
N ARG A 85 1.89 5.57 -7.00
CA ARG A 85 2.74 5.62 -5.80
C ARG A 85 3.22 4.23 -5.40
N ILE A 86 2.36 3.21 -5.52
CA ILE A 86 2.71 1.81 -5.26
C ILE A 86 3.75 1.32 -6.28
N LYS A 87 3.55 1.58 -7.57
CA LYS A 87 4.51 1.25 -8.64
C LYS A 87 5.88 1.87 -8.35
N ARG A 88 5.92 3.17 -8.05
CA ARG A 88 7.16 3.87 -7.69
C ARG A 88 7.84 3.26 -6.48
N PHE A 89 7.08 2.97 -5.44
CA PHE A 89 7.59 2.34 -4.22
C PHE A 89 8.20 0.97 -4.48
N LEU A 90 7.48 0.09 -5.19
CA LEU A 90 7.94 -1.25 -5.52
C LEU A 90 9.14 -1.25 -6.47
N ASN A 91 9.27 -0.25 -7.33
CA ASN A 91 10.44 -0.04 -8.18
C ASN A 91 11.64 0.58 -7.44
N GLY A 92 11.60 0.69 -6.11
CA GLY A 92 12.69 1.20 -5.28
C GLY A 92 12.76 2.73 -5.18
N ASN A 93 11.84 3.47 -5.79
CA ASN A 93 11.75 4.92 -5.63
C ASN A 93 11.01 5.28 -4.34
N VAL A 94 11.70 5.14 -3.21
CA VAL A 94 11.13 5.29 -1.87
C VAL A 94 11.36 6.66 -1.25
N GLY A 95 12.17 7.54 -1.86
CA GLY A 95 12.53 8.84 -1.27
C GLY A 95 11.31 9.71 -0.93
N LYS A 96 10.32 9.79 -1.84
CA LYS A 96 9.07 10.52 -1.59
C LYS A 96 8.21 9.86 -0.49
N ALA A 97 8.24 8.52 -0.41
CA ALA A 97 7.52 7.77 0.60
C ALA A 97 8.10 8.05 2.00
N LYS A 98 9.43 7.98 2.13
CA LYS A 98 10.16 8.29 3.37
C LYS A 98 9.85 9.71 3.83
N ALA A 99 10.05 10.71 2.96
CA ALA A 99 9.77 12.10 3.30
C ALA A 99 8.32 12.32 3.78
N SER A 100 7.35 11.69 3.12
CA SER A 100 5.95 11.78 3.52
C SER A 100 5.68 11.10 4.88
N LEU A 101 6.30 9.96 5.17
CA LEU A 101 6.13 9.25 6.44
C LEU A 101 6.84 9.98 7.57
N THR A 102 8.06 10.48 7.37
CA THR A 102 8.78 11.30 8.35
C THR A 102 7.95 12.52 8.76
N ALA A 103 7.40 13.26 7.80
CA ALA A 103 6.54 14.41 8.11
C ALA A 103 5.28 14.02 8.91
N LYS A 104 4.68 12.85 8.62
CA LYS A 104 3.53 12.34 9.38
C LYS A 104 3.91 11.90 10.79
N MET A 105 5.06 11.24 10.94
CA MET A 105 5.61 10.81 12.23
C MET A 105 5.86 12.01 13.13
N GLU A 106 6.56 13.03 12.63
CA GLU A 106 6.85 14.27 13.36
C GLU A 106 5.57 15.00 13.76
N ARG A 107 4.57 15.04 12.86
CA ARG A 107 3.26 15.64 13.19
C ARG A 107 2.54 14.86 14.28
N ALA A 108 2.55 13.53 14.24
CA ALA A 108 1.95 12.69 15.28
C ALA A 108 2.66 12.91 16.62
N ALA A 109 3.99 12.97 16.63
CA ALA A 109 4.78 13.26 17.83
C ALA A 109 4.47 14.66 18.40
N LYS A 110 4.39 15.69 17.54
CA LYS A 110 3.98 17.06 17.94
C LYS A 110 2.58 17.11 18.55
N ASN A 111 1.69 16.24 18.08
CA ASN A 111 0.32 16.12 18.61
C ASN A 111 0.22 15.18 19.83
N LEU A 112 1.34 14.77 20.43
CA LEU A 112 1.41 13.83 21.57
C LEU A 112 0.81 12.44 21.28
N GLN A 113 0.70 12.07 20.00
CA GLN A 113 0.20 10.77 19.54
C GLN A 113 1.37 9.78 19.42
N PHE A 114 1.99 9.41 20.54
CA PHE A 114 3.25 8.65 20.55
C PHE A 114 3.13 7.25 19.95
N GLU A 115 2.03 6.53 20.20
CA GLU A 115 1.78 5.22 19.59
C GLU A 115 1.74 5.33 18.06
N ARG A 116 1.04 6.35 17.55
CA ARG A 116 0.96 6.59 16.11
C ARG A 116 2.31 6.97 15.52
N ALA A 117 3.10 7.78 16.23
CA ALA A 117 4.47 8.10 15.81
C ALA A 117 5.35 6.85 15.77
N ALA A 118 5.27 5.97 16.77
CA ALA A 118 5.99 4.70 16.81
C ALA A 118 5.60 3.79 15.64
N GLU A 119 4.31 3.65 15.33
CA GLU A 119 3.85 2.89 14.16
C GLU A 119 4.44 3.39 12.84
N ILE A 120 4.55 4.72 12.67
CA ILE A 120 5.11 5.32 11.45
C ILE A 120 6.64 5.19 11.43
N ARG A 121 7.31 5.26 12.58
CA ARG A 121 8.74 4.97 12.70
C ARG A 121 9.06 3.53 12.27
N ASP A 122 8.25 2.58 12.71
CA ASP A 122 8.46 1.17 12.37
C ASP A 122 8.21 0.94 10.86
N GLN A 123 7.27 1.68 10.26
CA GLN A 123 7.09 1.74 8.80
C GLN A 123 8.33 2.29 8.09
N LEU A 124 8.93 3.38 8.57
CA LEU A 124 10.17 3.92 8.00
C LEU A 124 11.31 2.90 8.05
N HIS A 125 11.48 2.23 9.19
CA HIS A 125 12.51 1.21 9.35
C HIS A 125 12.34 0.04 8.37
N TYR A 126 11.09 -0.37 8.10
CA TYR A 126 10.79 -1.40 7.11
C TYR A 126 11.25 -1.00 5.69
N ILE A 127 11.05 0.26 5.30
CA ILE A 127 11.50 0.76 3.98
C ILE A 127 13.02 0.64 3.86
N GLU A 128 13.74 1.06 4.89
CA GLU A 128 15.21 1.09 4.92
C GLU A 128 15.82 -0.32 4.93
N GLN A 129 15.22 -1.24 5.68
CA GLN A 129 15.72 -2.60 5.80
C GLN A 129 15.40 -3.47 4.57
N THR A 130 14.22 -3.32 3.99
CA THR A 130 13.71 -4.27 2.98
C THR A 130 13.78 -3.69 1.58
N VAL A 131 13.21 -2.50 1.36
CA VAL A 131 12.99 -1.98 0.01
C VAL A 131 14.25 -1.37 -0.59
N GLU A 132 15.05 -0.67 0.21
CA GLU A 132 16.34 -0.13 -0.27
C GLU A 132 17.35 -1.25 -0.61
N LYS A 133 17.22 -2.43 0.02
CA LYS A 133 18.10 -3.58 -0.23
C LYS A 133 17.64 -4.50 -1.37
N GLN A 134 16.35 -4.47 -1.74
CA GLN A 134 15.77 -5.39 -2.72
C GLN A 134 15.27 -4.64 -3.97
N LYS A 135 15.92 -4.86 -5.13
CA LYS A 135 15.36 -4.46 -6.43
C LYS A 135 14.27 -5.46 -6.83
N ILE A 136 13.01 -5.06 -6.78
CA ILE A 136 11.88 -5.84 -7.28
C ILE A 136 11.74 -5.60 -8.77
N ILE A 137 11.49 -6.65 -9.56
CA ILE A 137 11.31 -6.58 -11.00
C ILE A 137 9.81 -6.44 -11.29
N SER A 138 9.40 -5.33 -11.91
CA SER A 138 8.03 -5.17 -12.41
C SER A 138 7.87 -6.00 -13.69
N HIS A 139 6.81 -6.79 -13.76
CA HIS A 139 6.35 -7.42 -14.99
C HIS A 139 5.07 -6.68 -15.40
N ASP A 140 5.22 -5.71 -16.28
CA ASP A 140 4.12 -4.93 -16.87
C ASP A 140 3.54 -5.69 -18.08
#